data_AF-A0A3B8XJZ6-F1
#
_entry.id   AF-A0A3B8XJZ6-F1
#
_cell.length_a   1.000
_cell.length_b   1.000
_cell.length_c   1.000
_cell.angle_alpha   90.00
_cell.angle_beta   90.00
_cell.angle_gamma   90.00
#
_symmetry.space_group_name_H-M   'P 1'
#
loop_
_entity.id
_entity.type
_entity.pdbx_description
1 polymer ?
#
loop_
_entity_poly.entity_id
_entity_poly.type
_entity_poly.pdbx_seq_one_letter_code
_entity_poly.pdbx_strand_id
1 'polypeptide(L)'
;MIAFLVRYARNEDGVISVMAVGALVLALAVAMIVIDTGAMYSAYRNQQSATDAAALGAVRQIAQAQNVAETIFELNDYSAANVVATPLYYVADPARSPNERFFGEGETASDGTVVDDTNFNAVSIIKTSQSPTYFARLFGFGDSTQIETHAVAAYSKYVSFSAGTRLASLDAG
;
A
#
# COMPACT_ATOMS: atom_id res chain seq x y z
N MET A 1 -3.54 61.87 32.77
CA MET A 1 -3.90 61.01 31.62
C MET A 1 -2.69 60.27 31.03
N ILE A 2 -1.57 60.96 30.74
CA ILE A 2 -0.35 60.35 30.16
C ILE A 2 0.31 59.30 31.07
N ALA A 3 0.36 59.52 32.38
CA ALA A 3 0.96 58.57 33.33
C ALA A 3 0.21 57.22 33.46
N PHE A 4 -1.10 57.21 33.19
CA PHE A 4 -1.93 55.99 33.22
C PHE A 4 -1.66 55.12 31.99
N LEU A 5 -1.47 55.75 30.82
CA LEU A 5 -1.14 55.07 29.57
C LEU A 5 0.27 54.44 29.62
N VAL A 6 1.24 55.12 30.24
CA VAL A 6 2.60 54.58 30.42
C VAL A 6 2.62 53.39 31.39
N ARG A 7 1.77 53.40 32.43
CA ARG A 7 1.65 52.29 33.39
C ARG A 7 0.89 51.08 32.81
N TYR A 8 -0.10 51.31 31.95
CA TYR A 8 -0.79 50.26 31.21
C TYR A 8 0.12 49.60 30.15
N ALA A 9 0.93 50.39 29.44
CA ALA A 9 1.90 49.88 28.47
C ALA A 9 3.06 49.08 29.09
N ARG A 10 3.33 49.26 30.38
CA ARG A 10 4.34 48.51 31.16
C ARG A 10 3.78 47.30 31.90
N ASN A 11 2.50 46.99 31.73
CA ASN A 11 1.85 45.90 32.44
C ASN A 11 2.08 44.57 31.70
N GLU A 12 3.09 43.81 32.13
CA GLU A 12 3.49 42.52 31.53
C GLU A 12 2.78 41.31 32.15
N ASP A 13 1.91 41.53 33.14
CA ASP A 13 1.20 40.49 33.90
C ASP A 13 0.34 39.55 33.03
N GLY A 14 0.04 39.93 31.78
CA GLY A 14 -0.71 39.13 30.80
C GLY A 14 0.14 38.38 29.76
N VAL A 15 1.45 38.62 29.69
CA VAL A 15 2.32 38.03 28.65
C VAL A 15 2.36 36.50 28.76
N ILE A 16 2.38 35.98 29.98
CA ILE A 16 2.36 34.53 30.24
C ILE A 16 1.06 33.90 29.71
N SER A 17 -0.09 34.57 29.89
CA SER A 17 -1.38 34.09 29.38
C SER A 17 -1.42 34.06 27.84
N VAL A 18 -0.87 35.09 27.18
CA VAL A 18 -0.79 35.13 25.71
C VAL A 18 0.13 34.03 25.19
N MET A 19 1.30 33.84 25.81
CA MET A 19 2.24 32.77 25.45
C MET A 19 1.64 31.38 25.70
N ALA A 20 0.90 31.19 26.78
CA ALA A 20 0.25 29.92 27.10
C ALA A 20 -0.85 29.57 26.09
N VAL A 21 -1.68 30.54 25.69
CA VAL A 21 -2.68 30.35 24.62
C VAL A 21 -1.99 30.02 23.30
N GLY A 22 -0.93 30.74 22.94
CA GLY A 22 -0.15 30.45 21.74
C GLY A 22 0.45 29.03 21.73
N ALA A 23 1.00 28.60 22.86
CA ALA A 23 1.55 27.25 23.02
C ALA A 23 0.46 26.17 22.92
N LEU A 24 -0.72 26.40 23.51
CA LEU A 24 -1.86 25.48 23.41
C LEU A 24 -2.37 25.38 21.97
N VAL A 25 -2.50 26.52 21.27
CA VAL A 25 -2.89 26.53 19.86
C VAL A 25 -1.88 25.77 19.00
N LEU A 26 -0.58 25.97 19.23
CA LEU A 26 0.46 25.23 18.53
C LEU A 26 0.40 23.72 18.83
N ALA A 27 0.21 23.33 20.09
CA ALA A 27 0.06 21.94 20.48
C ALA A 27 -1.15 21.28 19.81
N LEU A 28 -2.29 21.98 19.75
CA LEU A 28 -3.48 21.52 19.04
C LEU A 28 -3.25 21.42 17.54
N ALA A 29 -2.56 22.38 16.93
CA ALA A 29 -2.21 22.34 15.51
C ALA A 29 -1.37 21.09 15.16
N VAL A 30 -0.37 20.78 15.98
CA VAL A 30 0.42 19.56 15.83
C VAL A 30 -0.44 18.31 16.03
N ALA A 31 -1.29 18.27 17.06
CA ALA A 31 -2.18 17.13 17.30
C ALA A 31 -3.13 16.87 16.12
N MET A 32 -3.69 17.92 15.52
CA MET A 32 -4.56 17.81 14.35
C MET A 32 -3.84 17.16 13.16
N ILE A 33 -2.60 17.58 12.87
CA ILE A 33 -1.77 16.99 11.80
C ILE A 33 -1.49 15.51 12.08
N VAL A 34 -1.13 15.19 13.33
CA VAL A 34 -0.82 13.82 13.74
C VAL A 34 -2.04 12.91 13.64
N ILE A 35 -3.22 13.37 14.06
CA ILE A 35 -4.45 12.57 14.00
C ILE A 35 -4.83 12.25 12.55
N ASP A 36 -4.84 13.25 11.66
CA ASP A 36 -5.20 13.03 10.26
C ASP A 36 -4.19 12.12 9.54
N THR A 37 -2.88 12.36 9.75
CA THR A 37 -1.83 11.53 9.15
C THR A 37 -1.89 10.10 9.68
N GLY A 38 -2.14 9.93 10.98
CA GLY A 38 -2.27 8.63 11.63
C GLY A 38 -3.48 7.85 11.11
N ALA A 39 -4.64 8.52 10.96
CA ALA A 39 -5.83 7.92 10.39
C ALA A 39 -5.61 7.49 8.93
N MET A 40 -5.02 8.35 8.12
CA MET A 40 -4.68 8.05 6.71
C MET A 40 -3.72 6.86 6.61
N TYR A 41 -2.64 6.85 7.41
CA TYR A 41 -1.66 5.77 7.39
C TYR A 41 -2.25 4.44 7.86
N SER A 42 -3.11 4.47 8.89
CA SER A 42 -3.83 3.28 9.34
C SER A 42 -4.76 2.73 8.26
N ALA A 43 -5.51 3.61 7.57
CA ALA A 43 -6.40 3.21 6.47
C ALA A 43 -5.61 2.60 5.31
N TYR A 44 -4.48 3.22 4.92
CA TYR A 44 -3.57 2.70 3.89
C TYR A 44 -3.05 1.31 4.25
N ARG A 45 -2.54 1.12 5.48
CA ARG A 45 -1.96 -0.16 5.91
C ARG A 45 -2.99 -1.29 5.94
N ASN A 46 -4.21 -1.01 6.41
CA ASN A 46 -5.28 -1.98 6.43
C ASN A 46 -5.70 -2.36 5.00
N GLN A 47 -5.82 -1.36 4.11
CA GLN A 47 -6.17 -1.61 2.72
C GLN A 47 -5.06 -2.39 2.00
N GLN A 48 -3.79 -2.04 2.23
CA GLN A 48 -2.65 -2.75 1.64
C GLN A 48 -2.64 -4.22 2.06
N SER A 49 -2.93 -4.51 3.33
CA SER A 49 -3.01 -5.89 3.83
C SER A 49 -4.12 -6.69 3.12
N ALA A 50 -5.27 -6.07 2.88
CA ALA A 50 -6.35 -6.68 2.09
C ALA A 50 -5.96 -6.86 0.62
N THR A 51 -5.26 -5.89 0.02
CA THR A 51 -4.75 -5.94 -1.35
C THR A 51 -3.72 -7.06 -1.53
N ASP A 52 -2.80 -7.25 -0.58
CA ASP A 52 -1.83 -8.34 -0.58
C ASP A 52 -2.53 -9.72 -0.49
N ALA A 53 -3.54 -9.84 0.39
CA ALA A 53 -4.36 -11.04 0.47
C ALA A 53 -5.14 -11.30 -0.82
N ALA A 54 -5.69 -10.25 -1.43
CA ALA A 54 -6.40 -10.32 -2.71
C ALA A 54 -5.48 -10.81 -3.84
N ALA A 55 -4.25 -10.30 -3.93
CA ALA A 55 -3.27 -10.75 -4.93
C ALA A 55 -2.90 -12.22 -4.73
N LEU A 56 -2.63 -12.64 -3.48
CA LEU A 56 -2.33 -14.04 -3.16
C LEU A 56 -3.51 -14.99 -3.42
N GLY A 57 -4.74 -14.53 -3.22
CA GLY A 57 -5.93 -15.30 -3.57
C GLY A 57 -6.15 -15.39 -5.08
N ALA A 58 -6.06 -14.26 -5.77
CA ALA A 58 -6.29 -14.15 -7.20
C ALA A 58 -5.27 -14.94 -8.03
N VAL A 59 -4.00 -14.97 -7.63
CA VAL A 59 -2.97 -15.75 -8.35
C VAL A 59 -3.22 -17.26 -8.33
N ARG A 60 -4.01 -17.77 -7.37
CA ARG A 60 -4.40 -19.19 -7.33
C ARG A 60 -5.53 -19.53 -8.30
N GLN A 61 -6.28 -18.53 -8.75
CA GLN A 61 -7.45 -18.64 -9.62
C GLN A 61 -7.43 -17.53 -10.68
N ILE A 62 -6.37 -17.52 -11.49
CA ILE A 62 -6.07 -16.41 -12.42
C ILE A 62 -7.21 -16.16 -13.41
N ALA A 63 -7.88 -17.21 -13.90
CA ALA A 63 -9.03 -17.10 -14.79
C ALA A 63 -10.23 -16.34 -14.18
N GLN A 64 -10.30 -16.24 -12.85
CA GLN A 64 -11.32 -15.50 -12.10
C GLN A 64 -10.69 -14.43 -11.19
N ALA A 65 -9.50 -13.93 -11.54
CA ALA A 65 -8.71 -13.04 -10.70
C ALA A 65 -9.50 -11.84 -10.17
N GLN A 66 -10.29 -11.19 -11.03
CA GLN A 66 -11.13 -10.04 -10.65
C GLN A 66 -12.17 -10.41 -9.59
N ASN A 67 -12.94 -11.48 -9.81
CA ASN A 67 -14.00 -11.89 -8.90
C ASN A 67 -13.45 -12.35 -7.54
N VAL A 68 -12.31 -13.06 -7.55
CA VAL A 68 -11.63 -13.48 -6.32
C VAL A 68 -11.08 -12.29 -5.55
N ALA A 69 -10.49 -11.30 -6.23
CA ALA A 69 -10.00 -10.08 -5.60
C ALA A 69 -11.14 -9.29 -4.94
N GLU A 70 -12.24 -9.08 -5.66
CA GLU A 70 -13.45 -8.42 -5.14
C GLU A 70 -14.00 -9.14 -3.89
N THR A 71 -14.13 -10.47 -3.96
CA THR A 71 -14.59 -11.30 -2.83
C THR A 71 -13.68 -11.14 -1.60
N ILE A 72 -12.36 -11.09 -1.79
CA ILE A 72 -11.41 -10.91 -0.68
C ILE A 72 -11.55 -9.51 -0.08
N PHE A 73 -11.76 -8.46 -0.87
CA PHE A 73 -12.03 -7.14 -0.32
C PHE A 73 -13.33 -7.10 0.49
N GLU A 74 -14.39 -7.73 0.00
CA GLU A 74 -15.66 -7.83 0.74
C GLU A 74 -15.49 -8.57 2.08
N LEU A 75 -14.69 -9.64 2.10
CA LEU A 75 -14.35 -10.37 3.34
C LEU A 75 -13.51 -9.55 4.33
N ASN A 76 -12.87 -8.47 3.89
CA ASN A 76 -12.08 -7.56 4.72
C ASN A 76 -12.85 -6.24 5.01
N ASP A 77 -14.18 -6.24 4.87
CA ASP A 77 -15.04 -5.06 5.08
C ASP A 77 -14.72 -3.87 4.15
N TYR A 78 -14.10 -4.14 2.99
CA TYR A 78 -13.89 -3.15 1.94
C TYR A 78 -14.93 -3.33 0.83
N SER A 79 -15.35 -2.21 0.23
CA SER A 79 -16.18 -2.25 -0.98
C SER A 79 -15.44 -2.96 -2.12
N ALA A 80 -16.14 -3.70 -2.98
CA ALA A 80 -15.58 -4.25 -4.22
C ALA A 80 -15.36 -3.19 -5.33
N ALA A 81 -15.85 -1.95 -5.16
CA ALA A 81 -15.72 -0.92 -6.18
C ALA A 81 -14.26 -0.47 -6.40
N ASN A 82 -13.87 -0.11 -7.62
CA ASN A 82 -12.51 0.36 -7.95
C ASN A 82 -11.40 -0.64 -7.56
N VAL A 83 -11.67 -1.92 -7.75
CA VAL A 83 -10.67 -3.00 -7.73
C VAL A 83 -10.34 -3.32 -9.18
N VAL A 84 -9.06 -3.38 -9.53
CA VAL A 84 -8.58 -3.81 -10.84
C VAL A 84 -7.61 -4.96 -10.63
N ALA A 85 -7.96 -6.14 -11.11
CA ALA A 85 -7.09 -7.30 -11.17
C ALA A 85 -6.59 -7.50 -12.60
N THR A 86 -5.29 -7.44 -12.79
CA THR A 86 -4.64 -7.62 -14.09
C THR A 86 -3.79 -8.90 -14.04
N PRO A 87 -4.19 -9.96 -14.76
CA PRO A 87 -3.34 -11.11 -15.01
C PRO A 87 -2.05 -10.70 -15.74
N LEU A 88 -0.93 -11.28 -15.33
CA LEU A 88 0.41 -11.00 -15.83
C LEU A 88 1.20 -12.30 -15.96
N TYR A 89 2.29 -12.24 -16.72
CA TYR A 89 3.29 -13.29 -16.78
C TYR A 89 4.60 -12.83 -16.12
N TYR A 90 5.11 -13.62 -15.20
CA TYR A 90 6.31 -13.40 -14.44
C TYR A 90 7.41 -14.37 -14.85
N VAL A 91 8.58 -13.83 -15.18
CA VAL A 91 9.80 -14.61 -15.42
C VAL A 91 10.86 -14.22 -14.40
N ALA A 92 11.44 -15.21 -13.74
CA ALA A 92 12.49 -15.01 -12.76
C ALA A 92 13.86 -14.73 -13.42
N ASP A 93 13.94 -13.69 -14.26
CA ASP A 93 15.17 -13.26 -14.92
C ASP A 93 16.05 -12.41 -13.97
N PRO A 94 17.20 -12.92 -13.50
CA PRO A 94 18.06 -12.17 -12.60
C PRO A 94 18.71 -10.93 -13.23
N ALA A 95 18.77 -10.84 -14.57
CA ALA A 95 19.35 -9.70 -15.28
C ALA A 95 18.44 -8.46 -15.31
N ARG A 96 17.14 -8.63 -15.05
CA ARG A 96 16.13 -7.56 -15.02
C ARG A 96 15.83 -7.10 -13.61
N SER A 97 15.47 -5.83 -13.45
CA SER A 97 14.96 -5.33 -12.16
C SER A 97 13.61 -5.99 -11.83
N PRO A 98 13.21 -6.07 -10.55
CA PRO A 98 11.97 -6.76 -10.17
C PRO A 98 10.72 -6.32 -10.93
N ASN A 99 10.59 -5.03 -11.23
CA ASN A 99 9.42 -4.48 -11.93
C ASN A 99 9.40 -4.83 -13.43
N GLU A 100 10.56 -5.11 -14.03
CA GLU A 100 10.69 -5.47 -15.46
C GLU A 100 10.54 -6.98 -15.71
N ARG A 101 10.25 -7.75 -14.66
CA ARG A 101 10.06 -9.21 -14.73
C ARG A 101 8.62 -9.62 -14.99
N PHE A 102 7.71 -8.66 -15.10
CA PHE A 102 6.30 -8.86 -15.36
C PHE A 102 5.96 -8.39 -16.77
N PHE A 103 5.18 -9.19 -17.47
CA PHE A 103 4.80 -8.99 -18.87
C PHE A 103 3.28 -9.07 -18.99
N GLY A 104 2.69 -8.14 -19.74
CA GLY A 104 1.26 -8.10 -20.04
C GLY A 104 0.89 -8.93 -21.27
N GLU A 105 -0.41 -9.11 -21.49
CA GLU A 105 -0.94 -9.84 -22.67
C GLU A 105 -0.40 -9.25 -23.98
N GLY A 106 0.08 -10.13 -24.88
CA GLY A 106 0.65 -9.76 -26.17
C GLY A 106 2.12 -9.34 -26.13
N GLU A 107 2.74 -9.20 -24.95
CA GLU A 107 4.18 -8.96 -24.84
C GLU A 107 4.99 -10.25 -25.03
N THR A 108 6.25 -10.12 -25.43
CA THR A 108 7.20 -11.24 -25.44
C THR A 108 8.07 -11.15 -24.20
N ALA A 109 7.96 -12.15 -23.34
CA ALA A 109 8.70 -12.24 -22.10
C ALA A 109 10.20 -12.50 -22.34
N SER A 110 10.99 -12.31 -21.28
CA SER A 110 12.44 -12.45 -21.30
C SER A 110 12.95 -13.85 -21.69
N ASP A 111 12.13 -14.88 -21.50
CA ASP A 111 12.40 -16.26 -21.86
C ASP A 111 11.93 -16.63 -23.29
N GLY A 112 11.39 -15.66 -24.03
CA GLY A 112 10.86 -15.84 -25.38
C GLY A 112 9.39 -16.27 -25.43
N THR A 113 8.72 -16.41 -24.29
CA THR A 113 7.28 -16.74 -24.25
C THR A 113 6.46 -15.53 -24.70
N VAL A 114 5.53 -15.75 -25.64
CA VAL A 114 4.51 -14.72 -25.99
C VAL A 114 3.37 -14.86 -24.99
N VAL A 115 3.07 -13.78 -24.26
CA VAL A 115 2.09 -13.80 -23.18
C VAL A 115 0.67 -13.88 -23.74
N ASP A 116 -0.08 -14.88 -23.27
CA ASP A 116 -1.47 -15.14 -23.63
C ASP A 116 -2.27 -15.58 -22.38
N ASP A 117 -3.57 -15.80 -22.56
CA ASP A 117 -4.49 -16.20 -21.49
C ASP A 117 -4.18 -17.56 -20.85
N THR A 118 -3.34 -18.38 -21.49
CA THR A 118 -2.99 -19.72 -21.01
C THR A 118 -1.75 -19.74 -20.14
N ASN A 119 -0.88 -18.74 -20.25
CA ASN A 119 0.42 -18.73 -19.60
C ASN A 119 0.54 -17.80 -18.40
N PHE A 120 -0.45 -16.96 -18.12
CA PHE A 120 -0.47 -16.13 -16.92
C PHE A 120 -0.13 -16.92 -15.65
N ASN A 121 0.80 -16.39 -14.88
CA ASN A 121 1.25 -16.97 -13.62
C ASN A 121 1.37 -15.91 -12.51
N ALA A 122 0.99 -14.67 -12.78
CA ALA A 122 1.01 -13.58 -11.84
C ALA A 122 -0.28 -12.76 -11.94
N VAL A 123 -0.62 -12.04 -10.88
CA VAL A 123 -1.75 -11.11 -10.86
C VAL A 123 -1.32 -9.85 -10.12
N SER A 124 -1.56 -8.69 -10.74
CA SER A 124 -1.46 -7.38 -10.12
C SER A 124 -2.85 -6.93 -9.68
N ILE A 125 -2.98 -6.46 -8.44
CA ILE A 125 -4.20 -5.89 -7.88
C ILE A 125 -3.94 -4.42 -7.58
N ILE A 126 -4.81 -3.56 -8.07
CA ILE A 126 -4.88 -2.15 -7.72
C ILE A 126 -6.22 -1.88 -7.07
N LYS A 127 -6.19 -1.24 -5.90
CA LYS A 127 -7.38 -0.85 -5.17
C LYS A 127 -7.31 0.63 -4.85
N THR A 128 -8.40 1.34 -5.17
CA THR A 128 -8.55 2.76 -4.88
C THR A 128 -9.75 2.99 -3.96
N SER A 129 -9.56 3.73 -2.87
CA SER A 129 -10.62 4.09 -1.92
C SER A 129 -10.52 5.55 -1.48
N GLN A 130 -11.54 6.01 -0.76
CA GLN A 130 -11.56 7.33 -0.13
C GLN A 130 -11.51 7.16 1.39
N SER A 131 -10.58 7.86 2.04
CA SER A 131 -10.44 7.90 3.49
C SER A 131 -10.83 9.29 4.00
N PRO A 132 -11.66 9.41 5.05
CA PRO A 132 -12.07 10.71 5.56
C PRO A 132 -10.90 11.46 6.20
N THR A 133 -10.92 12.79 6.07
CA THR A 133 -10.03 13.71 6.81
C THR A 133 -10.84 14.39 7.92
N TYR A 134 -10.28 14.48 9.13
CA TYR A 134 -11.00 15.03 10.28
C TYR A 134 -10.71 16.52 10.46
N PHE A 135 -9.44 16.91 10.44
CA PHE A 135 -9.01 18.28 10.71
C PHE A 135 -8.52 19.03 9.47
N ALA A 136 -8.12 18.35 8.40
CA ALA A 136 -7.66 18.96 7.16
C ALA A 136 -8.73 19.89 6.56
N ARG A 137 -10.01 19.55 6.72
CA ARG A 137 -11.14 20.41 6.34
C ARG A 137 -11.14 21.79 7.00
N LEU A 138 -10.57 21.93 8.20
CA LEU A 138 -10.46 23.22 8.90
C LEU A 138 -9.44 24.16 8.24
N PHE A 139 -8.52 23.60 7.45
CA PHE A 139 -7.51 24.33 6.70
C PHE A 139 -7.86 24.48 5.21
N GLY A 140 -9.11 24.19 4.82
CA GLY A 140 -9.57 24.30 3.43
C GLY A 140 -9.21 23.11 2.54
N PHE A 141 -8.70 22.01 3.11
CA PHE A 141 -8.57 20.75 2.37
C PHE A 141 -9.93 20.04 2.27
N GLY A 142 -10.06 19.08 1.34
CA GLY A 142 -11.28 18.27 1.20
C GLY A 142 -11.57 17.42 2.44
N ASP A 143 -12.79 16.91 2.53
CA ASP A 143 -13.29 16.04 3.61
C ASP A 143 -12.84 14.58 3.49
N SER A 144 -12.17 14.24 2.39
CA SER A 144 -11.64 12.93 2.07
C SER A 144 -10.33 13.03 1.30
N THR A 145 -9.54 11.96 1.36
CA THR A 145 -8.31 11.77 0.59
C THR A 145 -8.31 10.39 -0.06
N GLN A 146 -7.81 10.34 -1.29
CA GLN A 146 -7.76 9.10 -2.05
C GLN A 146 -6.59 8.24 -1.56
N ILE A 147 -6.86 6.95 -1.35
CA ILE A 147 -5.86 5.95 -0.98
C ILE A 147 -5.81 4.90 -2.08
N GLU A 148 -4.63 4.74 -2.67
CA GLU A 148 -4.34 3.70 -3.64
C GLU A 148 -3.33 2.70 -3.08
N THR A 149 -3.61 1.41 -3.28
CA THR A 149 -2.75 0.31 -2.85
C THR A 149 -2.53 -0.65 -4.00
N HIS A 150 -1.32 -1.18 -4.09
CA HIS A 150 -0.91 -2.08 -5.16
C HIS A 150 -0.28 -3.32 -4.56
N ALA A 151 -0.64 -4.49 -5.08
CA ALA A 151 0.04 -5.73 -4.76
C ALA A 151 0.17 -6.60 -6.00
N VAL A 152 1.29 -7.29 -6.12
CA VAL A 152 1.50 -8.29 -7.18
C VAL A 152 1.89 -9.61 -6.55
N ALA A 153 1.27 -10.68 -7.00
CA ALA A 153 1.61 -12.04 -6.59
C ALA A 153 1.93 -12.87 -7.83
N ALA A 154 2.97 -13.71 -7.74
CA ALA A 154 3.36 -14.64 -8.79
C ALA A 154 3.42 -16.07 -8.25
N TYR A 155 2.99 -17.02 -9.06
CA TYR A 155 3.01 -18.45 -8.79
C TYR A 155 4.05 -19.12 -9.68
N SER A 156 5.17 -19.55 -9.10
CA SER A 156 6.20 -20.33 -9.80
C SER A 156 6.19 -21.77 -9.30
N LYS A 157 6.20 -22.72 -10.23
CA LYS A 157 6.27 -24.16 -9.93
C LYS A 157 7.74 -24.54 -9.77
N TYR A 158 8.19 -24.76 -8.54
CA TYR A 158 9.52 -25.31 -8.27
C TYR A 158 9.44 -26.82 -8.05
N VAL A 159 10.37 -27.55 -8.67
CA VAL A 159 10.62 -28.97 -8.38
C VAL A 159 11.99 -29.05 -7.72
N SER A 160 12.06 -29.61 -6.51
CA SER A 160 13.32 -29.86 -5.82
C SER A 160 13.72 -31.31 -6.00
N PHE A 161 14.94 -31.54 -6.49
CA PHE A 161 15.55 -32.87 -6.54
C PHE A 161 16.62 -32.96 -5.46
N SER A 162 16.51 -33.98 -4.60
CA SER A 162 17.56 -34.33 -3.63
C SER A 162 18.26 -35.59 -4.11
N ALA A 163 19.55 -35.47 -4.46
CA ALA A 163 20.40 -36.60 -4.78
C ALA A 163 21.22 -36.95 -3.53
N GLY A 164 20.90 -38.08 -2.89
CA GLY A 164 21.68 -38.59 -1.75
C GLY A 164 23.06 -39.08 -2.21
N THR A 165 24.09 -38.80 -1.40
CA THR A 165 25.48 -39.25 -1.61
C THR A 165 25.65 -40.73 -1.29
N ARG A 166 25.00 -41.62 -2.04
CA ARG A 166 25.40 -43.03 -2.03
C ARG A 166 26.55 -43.21 -3.02
N LEU A 167 27.76 -43.34 -2.47
CA LEU A 167 28.96 -43.75 -3.21
C LEU A 167 28.64 -45.06 -3.94
N ALA A 168 28.57 -45.01 -5.26
CA ALA A 168 28.59 -46.20 -6.08
C ALA A 168 29.99 -46.82 -5.97
N SER A 169 30.11 -47.88 -5.16
CA SER A 169 31.28 -48.75 -5.17
C SER A 169 31.22 -49.58 -6.45
N LEU A 170 31.94 -49.18 -7.49
CA LEU A 170 32.20 -50.02 -8.64
C LEU A 170 33.40 -50.90 -8.29
N ASP A 171 33.13 -52.13 -7.87
CA ASP A 171 34.15 -53.17 -7.75
C ASP A 171 34.42 -53.73 -9.15
N ALA A 172 35.56 -53.35 -9.72
CA ALA A 172 36.03 -53.87 -11.00
C ALA A 172 37.23 -54.78 -10.74
N GLY A 173 36.97 -55.95 -10.15
CA GLY A 173 37.94 -57.06 -10.06
C GLY A 173 37.91 -57.81 -8.74
#